data_AF-A0AA35KBS2-F1
#
_entry.id   AF-A0AA35KBS2-F1
#
_cell.length_a   1.000
_cell.length_b   1.000
_cell.length_c   1.000
_cell.angle_alpha   90.00
_cell.angle_beta   90.00
_cell.angle_gamma   90.00
#
_symmetry.space_group_name_H-M   'P 1'
#
loop_
_entity.id
_entity.type
_entity.pdbx_description
1 polymer ?
#
loop_
_entity_poly.entity_id
_entity_poly.type
_entity_poly.pdbx_seq_one_letter_code
_entity_poly.pdbx_strand_id
1 'polypeptide(L)'
;MHLSSSGVPSGPRNVISIVNETSIILEWHPPRETGGRDDVTYNIVCKKCRSDRRSCSRCDDNVEFVPRQLGLTETRVFISNLWAHTPYTFEIQAVNGVSNKSPFPPQHVSVNITTNQAGKCDNSSSETSCLVFLICAEKKI
;
A
#
# COMPACT_ATOMS: atom_id res chain seq x y z
N MET A 1 18.90 -23.41 -30.27
CA MET A 1 18.54 -22.10 -29.69
C MET A 1 17.17 -22.25 -29.05
N HIS A 2 17.08 -22.24 -27.72
CA HIS A 2 15.80 -22.39 -27.02
C HIS A 2 15.10 -21.03 -27.08
N LEU A 3 14.00 -20.93 -27.84
CA LEU A 3 13.11 -19.78 -27.76
C LEU A 3 12.43 -19.84 -26.39
N SER A 4 13.00 -19.18 -25.38
CA SER A 4 12.30 -18.99 -24.11
C SER A 4 11.15 -18.02 -24.36
N SER A 5 9.93 -18.54 -24.49
CA SER A 5 8.72 -17.70 -24.47
C SER A 5 8.69 -16.92 -23.16
N SER A 6 8.97 -15.62 -23.21
CA SER A 6 8.90 -14.75 -22.03
C SER A 6 7.45 -14.41 -21.74
N GLY A 7 6.98 -14.72 -20.53
CA GLY A 7 5.62 -14.46 -20.08
C GLY A 7 5.50 -13.20 -19.22
N VAL A 8 4.27 -12.88 -18.80
CA VAL A 8 4.00 -11.90 -17.74
C VAL A 8 4.25 -12.51 -16.36
N PRO A 9 4.60 -11.71 -15.34
CA PRO A 9 4.82 -12.25 -14.00
C PRO A 9 3.48 -12.63 -13.32
N SER A 10 3.55 -13.57 -12.38
CA SER A 10 2.47 -13.81 -11.42
C SER A 10 2.33 -12.62 -10.45
N GLY A 11 1.29 -12.62 -9.61
CA GLY A 11 1.14 -11.59 -8.57
C GLY A 11 2.23 -11.67 -7.48
N PRO A 12 2.51 -10.57 -6.78
CA PRO A 12 3.33 -10.58 -5.56
C PRO A 12 2.71 -11.47 -4.48
N ARG A 13 3.51 -11.83 -3.47
CA ARG A 13 3.11 -12.80 -2.43
C ARG A 13 3.36 -12.24 -1.04
N ASN A 14 2.74 -12.84 -0.03
CA ASN A 14 3.04 -12.62 1.39
C ASN A 14 3.16 -11.14 1.77
N VAL A 15 2.11 -10.38 1.48
CA VAL A 15 2.08 -8.95 1.83
C VAL A 15 1.98 -8.80 3.34
N ILE A 16 2.88 -8.01 3.90
CA ILE A 16 2.89 -7.57 5.28
C ILE A 16 2.59 -6.07 5.28
N SER A 17 1.65 -5.66 6.13
CA SER A 17 1.28 -4.25 6.30
C SER A 17 1.55 -3.81 7.73
N ILE A 18 2.32 -2.74 7.89
CA ILE A 18 2.61 -2.12 9.18
C ILE A 18 1.95 -0.74 9.18
N VAL A 19 0.97 -0.52 10.05
CA VAL A 19 0.21 0.73 10.12
C VAL A 19 0.72 1.56 11.29
N ASN A 20 1.04 2.83 11.04
CA ASN A 20 1.39 3.81 12.06
C ASN A 20 0.56 5.08 11.83
N GLU A 21 -0.53 5.22 12.61
CA GLU A 21 -1.48 6.32 12.51
C GLU A 21 -2.03 6.51 11.08
N THR A 22 -1.60 7.58 10.39
CA THR A 22 -1.96 7.98 9.02
C THR A 22 -0.92 7.56 7.98
N SER A 23 0.00 6.68 8.36
CA SER A 23 1.04 6.13 7.49
C SER A 23 1.05 4.61 7.53
N ILE A 24 1.54 4.00 6.45
CA ILE A 24 1.69 2.56 6.33
C ILE A 24 3.01 2.20 5.66
N ILE A 25 3.56 1.06 6.03
CA ILE A 25 4.61 0.37 5.29
C ILE A 25 3.99 -0.90 4.71
N LEU A 26 4.13 -1.09 3.40
CA LEU A 26 3.84 -2.35 2.75
C LEU A 26 5.16 -3.03 2.40
N GLU A 27 5.29 -4.29 2.78
CA GLU A 27 6.38 -5.19 2.39
C GLU A 27 5.77 -6.44 1.76
N TRP A 28 6.42 -7.00 0.74
CA TRP A 28 5.92 -8.18 0.06
C TRP A 28 7.06 -9.08 -0.40
N HIS A 29 6.70 -10.30 -0.83
CA HIS A 29 7.60 -11.19 -1.54
C HIS A 29 7.42 -11.06 -3.06
N PRO A 30 8.50 -11.28 -3.84
CA PRO A 30 8.42 -11.32 -5.29
C PRO A 30 7.44 -12.39 -5.81
N PRO A 31 6.98 -12.26 -7.07
CA PRO A 31 6.22 -13.29 -7.77
C PRO A 31 6.88 -14.67 -7.71
N ARG A 32 6.09 -15.74 -7.75
CA ARG A 32 6.64 -17.09 -7.90
C ARG A 32 7.21 -17.29 -9.31
N GLU A 33 6.53 -16.71 -10.29
CA GLU A 33 6.86 -16.82 -11.70
C GLU A 33 7.08 -15.42 -12.24
N THR A 34 8.26 -15.15 -12.77
CA THR A 34 8.60 -13.83 -13.36
C THR A 34 8.36 -13.79 -14.87
N GLY A 35 7.86 -14.90 -15.44
CA GLY A 35 7.76 -15.08 -16.88
C GLY A 35 9.11 -15.28 -17.58
N GLY A 36 10.13 -15.78 -16.85
CA GLY A 36 11.47 -15.99 -17.40
C GLY A 36 12.28 -14.69 -17.57
N ARG A 37 11.92 -13.64 -16.84
CA ARG A 37 12.53 -12.32 -16.89
C ARG A 37 13.01 -11.86 -15.51
N ASP A 38 13.94 -10.92 -15.49
CA ASP A 38 14.55 -10.31 -14.29
C ASP A 38 14.22 -8.82 -14.12
N ASP A 39 13.51 -8.22 -15.09
CA ASP A 39 13.07 -6.81 -15.10
C ASP A 39 11.71 -6.60 -14.41
N VAL A 40 11.37 -7.44 -13.41
CA VAL A 40 10.12 -7.31 -12.68
C VAL A 40 10.17 -6.05 -11.81
N THR A 41 9.16 -5.19 -11.96
CA THR A 41 8.94 -4.00 -11.13
C THR A 41 7.51 -4.00 -10.57
N TYR A 42 7.27 -3.16 -9.56
CA TYR A 42 6.00 -3.09 -8.85
C TYR A 42 5.35 -1.72 -8.97
N ASN A 43 4.02 -1.71 -9.08
CA ASN A 43 3.19 -0.51 -9.08
C ASN A 43 2.15 -0.60 -7.97
N ILE A 44 1.93 0.50 -7.25
CA ILE A 44 0.95 0.59 -6.17
C ILE A 44 -0.30 1.32 -6.66
N VAL A 45 -1.42 0.60 -6.74
CA VAL A 45 -2.74 1.20 -6.98
C VAL A 45 -3.39 1.50 -5.63
N CYS A 46 -3.64 2.77 -5.35
CA CYS A 46 -4.25 3.23 -4.11
C CYS A 46 -5.71 3.61 -4.34
N LYS A 47 -6.62 3.00 -3.56
CA LYS A 47 -8.05 3.29 -3.57
C LYS A 47 -8.53 3.70 -2.18
N LYS A 48 -9.19 4.85 -2.08
CA LYS A 48 -9.88 5.32 -0.87
C LYS A 48 -11.34 4.88 -0.95
N CYS A 49 -11.79 4.09 0.02
CA CYS A 49 -13.14 3.57 0.05
C CYS A 49 -14.00 4.34 1.05
N ARG A 50 -15.31 4.40 0.79
CA ARG A 50 -16.28 4.83 1.80
C ARG A 50 -16.37 3.77 2.91
N SER A 51 -16.92 4.17 4.06
CA SER A 51 -17.06 3.29 5.23
C SER A 51 -17.86 2.02 4.94
N ASP A 52 -18.82 2.09 4.00
CA ASP A 52 -19.62 0.94 3.54
C ASP A 52 -18.87 0.02 2.55
N ARG A 53 -17.65 0.40 2.14
CA ARG A 53 -16.77 -0.29 1.18
C ARG A 53 -17.39 -0.57 -0.19
N ARG A 54 -18.56 -0.01 -0.50
CA ARG A 54 -19.26 -0.22 -1.77
C ARG A 54 -18.74 0.67 -2.88
N SER A 55 -18.14 1.80 -2.50
CA SER A 55 -17.60 2.78 -3.44
C SER A 55 -16.17 3.13 -3.04
N CYS A 56 -15.25 2.98 -3.98
CA CYS A 56 -13.86 3.37 -3.84
C CYS A 56 -13.45 4.29 -5.00
N SER A 57 -12.76 5.37 -4.68
CA SER A 57 -12.12 6.27 -5.64
C SER A 57 -10.61 6.09 -5.59
N ARG A 58 -9.89 6.69 -6.55
CA ARG A 58 -8.44 6.86 -6.38
C ARG A 58 -8.16 7.63 -5.10
N CYS A 59 -7.01 7.36 -4.50
CA CYS A 59 -6.53 8.13 -3.36
C CYS A 59 -6.33 9.60 -3.74
N ASP A 60 -6.41 10.46 -2.72
CA ASP A 60 -6.23 11.89 -2.87
C ASP A 60 -4.78 12.22 -3.28
N ASP A 61 -4.57 13.30 -4.02
CA ASP A 61 -3.25 13.66 -4.60
C ASP A 61 -2.18 13.97 -3.53
N ASN A 62 -2.58 14.23 -2.29
CA ASN A 62 -1.68 14.51 -1.16
C ASN A 62 -1.06 13.24 -0.55
N VAL A 63 -1.50 12.04 -0.95
CA VAL A 63 -0.92 10.77 -0.47
C VAL A 63 0.46 10.59 -1.08
N GLU A 64 1.45 10.41 -0.21
CA GLU A 64 2.85 10.31 -0.62
C GLU A 64 3.32 8.85 -0.66
N PHE A 65 4.13 8.50 -1.66
CA PHE A 65 4.73 7.16 -1.82
C PHE A 65 6.25 7.27 -1.89
N VAL A 66 6.94 6.67 -0.93
CA VAL A 66 8.40 6.66 -0.83
C VAL A 66 8.92 5.23 -1.01
N PRO A 67 9.87 4.98 -1.94
CA PRO A 67 10.58 5.96 -2.76
C PRO A 67 9.82 6.47 -3.99
N ARG A 68 8.78 5.75 -4.44
CA ARG A 68 7.92 6.11 -5.57
C ARG A 68 6.67 5.23 -5.58
N GLN A 69 5.64 5.62 -6.34
CA GLN A 69 4.42 4.81 -6.48
C GLN A 69 4.51 3.73 -7.57
N LEU A 70 5.21 4.03 -8.68
CA LEU A 70 5.30 3.19 -9.87
C LEU A 70 6.76 2.81 -10.16
N GLY A 71 6.98 1.64 -10.74
CA GLY A 71 8.31 1.18 -11.16
C GLY A 71 9.24 0.91 -9.96
N LEU A 72 8.70 0.42 -8.85
CA LEU A 72 9.47 -0.01 -7.69
C LEU A 72 10.26 -1.27 -8.05
N THR A 73 11.56 -1.27 -7.74
CA THR A 73 12.42 -2.47 -7.86
C THR A 73 12.52 -3.22 -6.54
N GLU A 74 12.35 -2.50 -5.42
CA GLU A 74 12.32 -3.08 -4.08
C GLU A 74 10.92 -3.58 -3.73
N THR A 75 10.85 -4.53 -2.82
CA THR A 75 9.60 -5.13 -2.34
C THR A 75 9.07 -4.44 -1.08
N ARG A 76 9.19 -3.11 -1.05
CA ARG A 76 8.81 -2.26 0.08
C ARG A 76 8.38 -0.88 -0.41
N VAL A 77 7.36 -0.32 0.22
CA VAL A 77 6.96 1.08 0.01
C VAL A 77 6.42 1.67 1.31
N PHE A 78 6.81 2.92 1.60
CA PHE A 78 6.22 3.72 2.66
C PHE A 78 5.19 4.67 2.07
N ILE A 79 4.01 4.74 2.70
CA ILE A 79 2.88 5.53 2.22
C ILE A 79 2.38 6.39 3.37
N SER A 80 2.20 7.69 3.15
CA SER A 80 1.82 8.64 4.21
C SER A 80 0.74 9.63 3.75
N ASN A 81 0.32 10.51 4.66
CA ASN A 81 -0.74 11.50 4.47
C ASN A 81 -2.12 10.88 4.14
N LEU A 82 -2.37 9.67 4.67
CA LEU A 82 -3.69 9.04 4.60
C LEU A 82 -4.65 9.69 5.60
N TRP A 83 -5.94 9.67 5.30
CA TRP A 83 -6.96 10.14 6.24
C TRP A 83 -7.17 9.12 7.34
N ALA A 84 -7.22 9.54 8.61
CA ALA A 84 -7.54 8.66 9.73
C ALA A 84 -8.93 8.03 9.60
N HIS A 85 -9.13 6.84 10.18
CA HIS A 85 -10.40 6.10 10.21
C HIS A 85 -11.04 5.87 8.83
N THR A 86 -10.22 5.92 7.78
CA THR A 86 -10.69 5.78 6.41
C THR A 86 -10.22 4.44 5.87
N PRO A 87 -11.12 3.60 5.32
CA PRO A 87 -10.71 2.35 4.71
C PRO A 87 -10.07 2.60 3.34
N TYR A 88 -8.91 1.99 3.13
CA TYR A 88 -8.15 2.00 1.89
C TYR A 88 -7.97 0.58 1.36
N THR A 89 -7.89 0.46 0.05
CA THR A 89 -7.43 -0.76 -0.65
C THR A 89 -6.17 -0.42 -1.43
N PHE A 90 -5.11 -1.19 -1.19
CA PHE A 90 -3.86 -1.10 -1.94
C PHE A 90 -3.69 -2.36 -2.77
N GLU A 91 -3.48 -2.20 -4.08
CA GLU A 91 -3.17 -3.30 -4.99
C GLU A 91 -1.71 -3.17 -5.42
N ILE A 92 -0.91 -4.20 -5.13
CA ILE A 92 0.49 -4.27 -5.51
C ILE A 92 0.56 -5.09 -6.80
N GLN A 93 0.80 -4.42 -7.92
CA GLN A 93 0.89 -5.04 -9.23
C GLN A 93 2.33 -5.44 -9.53
N ALA A 94 2.54 -6.64 -10.09
CA ALA A 94 3.82 -7.03 -10.67
C ALA A 94 3.79 -6.84 -12.19
N VAL A 95 4.80 -6.16 -12.74
CA VAL A 95 4.92 -5.88 -14.17
C VAL A 95 6.34 -6.15 -14.66
N ASN A 96 6.48 -6.48 -15.95
CA ASN A 96 7.75 -6.63 -16.64
C ASN A 96 7.67 -6.02 -18.06
N GLY A 97 8.74 -6.10 -18.84
CA GLY A 97 8.81 -5.50 -20.19
C GLY A 97 7.81 -6.07 -21.22
N VAL A 98 7.11 -7.17 -20.91
CA VAL A 98 6.04 -7.73 -21.76
C VAL A 98 4.64 -7.56 -21.19
N SER A 99 4.49 -7.04 -19.96
CA SER A 99 3.17 -6.79 -19.35
C SER A 99 2.28 -5.87 -20.19
N ASN A 100 2.83 -4.86 -20.85
CA ASN A 100 2.06 -3.96 -21.72
C ASN A 100 1.63 -4.60 -23.06
N LYS A 101 2.16 -5.78 -23.39
CA LYS A 101 1.78 -6.56 -24.59
C LYS A 101 0.71 -7.60 -24.28
N SER A 102 0.40 -7.80 -23.00
CA SER A 102 -0.62 -8.74 -22.56
C SER A 102 -2.02 -8.15 -22.76
N PRO A 103 -3.00 -8.92 -23.25
CA PRO A 103 -4.40 -8.50 -23.27
C PRO A 103 -5.03 -8.50 -21.87
N PHE A 104 -4.38 -9.11 -20.89
CA PHE A 104 -4.84 -9.17 -19.50
C PHE A 104 -4.12 -8.13 -18.63
N PRO A 105 -4.80 -7.57 -17.62
CA PRO A 105 -4.19 -6.65 -16.68
C PRO A 105 -3.06 -7.32 -15.87
N PRO A 106 -2.12 -6.52 -15.34
CA PRO A 106 -1.09 -7.02 -14.44
C PRO A 106 -1.67 -7.80 -13.27
N GLN A 107 -1.01 -8.91 -12.93
CA GLN A 107 -1.34 -9.69 -11.75
C GLN A 107 -1.00 -8.89 -10.49
N HIS A 108 -1.85 -8.99 -9.48
CA HIS A 108 -1.71 -8.20 -8.27
C HIS A 108 -2.18 -8.95 -7.03
N VAL A 109 -1.81 -8.41 -5.88
CA VAL A 109 -2.35 -8.77 -4.57
C VAL A 109 -2.94 -7.53 -3.93
N SER A 110 -4.10 -7.68 -3.27
CA SER A 110 -4.83 -6.57 -2.67
C SER A 110 -4.85 -6.68 -1.15
N VAL A 111 -4.60 -5.57 -0.46
CA VAL A 111 -4.72 -5.47 0.99
C VAL A 111 -5.67 -4.33 1.37
N ASN A 112 -6.50 -4.57 2.38
CA ASN A 112 -7.45 -3.59 2.89
C ASN A 112 -6.96 -3.08 4.25
N ILE A 113 -6.79 -1.77 4.37
CA ILE A 113 -6.22 -1.14 5.56
C ILE A 113 -7.13 -0.01 6.01
N THR A 114 -7.40 0.06 7.31
CA THR A 114 -7.99 1.25 7.94
C THR A 114 -6.91 1.87 8.81
N THR A 115 -6.59 3.13 8.55
CA THR A 115 -5.65 3.95 9.33
C THR A 115 -6.28 4.43 10.63
N ASN A 116 -5.45 4.67 11.63
CA ASN A 116 -5.89 5.15 12.95
C ASN A 116 -5.72 6.67 13.06
N GLN A 117 -6.18 7.27 14.15
CA GLN A 117 -5.96 8.70 14.42
C GLN A 117 -4.46 9.03 14.49
N ALA A 118 -4.05 10.10 13.81
CA ALA A 118 -2.81 10.78 14.13
C ALA A 118 -3.11 11.80 15.25
N GLY A 119 -2.40 11.72 16.36
CA GLY A 119 -2.54 12.69 17.44
C GLY A 119 -2.07 14.06 16.95
N LYS A 120 -3.00 15.02 16.77
CA LYS A 120 -2.61 16.43 16.59
C LYS A 120 -2.43 17.05 17.97
N CYS A 121 -1.20 17.43 18.30
CA CYS A 121 -0.97 18.41 19.36
C CYS A 121 -1.09 19.80 18.73
N ASP A 122 -2.28 20.39 18.76
CA ASP A 122 -2.48 21.78 18.36
C ASP A 122 -1.89 22.70 19.45
N ASN A 123 -0.95 23.57 19.07
CA ASN A 123 -0.12 24.38 19.97
C ASN A 123 -0.85 25.61 20.57
N SER A 124 -2.15 25.50 20.88
CA SER A 124 -2.98 26.63 21.32
C SER A 124 -3.82 26.39 22.58
N SER A 125 -3.58 25.34 23.35
CA SER A 125 -4.17 25.23 24.69
C SER A 125 -3.15 24.69 25.68
N SER A 126 -3.04 25.41 26.80
CA SER A 126 -2.31 25.11 28.03
C SER A 126 -1.88 23.66 28.21
N GLU A 127 -0.65 23.47 28.71
CA GLU A 127 0.12 22.24 29.03
C GLU A 127 -0.61 21.12 29.83
N THR A 128 -1.94 21.15 29.97
CA THR A 128 -2.73 20.13 30.69
C THR A 128 -3.53 19.19 29.77
N SER A 129 -3.57 19.37 28.44
CA SER A 129 -4.31 18.46 27.54
C SER A 129 -3.51 17.30 26.94
N CYS A 130 -2.17 17.31 27.00
CA CYS A 130 -1.36 16.22 26.43
C CYS A 130 -1.38 14.95 27.30
N LEU A 131 -1.78 15.05 28.57
CA LEU A 131 -1.79 13.95 29.54
C LEU A 131 -3.06 13.08 29.50
N VAL A 132 -4.10 13.48 28.79
CA VAL A 132 -5.39 12.75 28.80
C VAL A 132 -5.36 11.49 27.91
N PHE A 133 -4.43 11.39 26.95
CA PHE A 133 -4.39 10.27 26.00
C PHE A 133 -3.51 9.09 26.40
N LEU A 134 -2.84 9.12 27.56
CA LEU A 134 -2.15 7.93 28.09
C LEU A 134 -3.11 6.86 28.65
N ILE A 135 -4.43 7.12 28.70
CA ILE A 135 -5.40 6.19 29.32
C ILE A 135 -6.03 5.20 28.31
N CYS A 136 -5.85 5.35 27.00
CA CYS A 136 -6.44 4.39 26.04
C CYS A 136 -5.56 3.16 25.73
N ALA A 137 -4.37 3.05 26.32
CA ALA A 137 -3.49 1.89 26.14
C ALA A 137 -3.71 0.74 27.15
N GLU A 138 -4.53 0.92 28.21
CA GLU A 138 -4.66 -0.07 29.29
C GLU A 138 -6.10 -0.50 29.61
N LYS A 139 -6.95 -0.73 28.59
CA LYS A 139 -8.19 -1.50 28.83
C LYS A 139 -8.61 -2.37 27.67
N LYS A 140 -7.80 -3.40 27.44
CA LYS A 140 -8.23 -4.66 26.86
C LYS A 140 -9.07 -5.37 27.92
N ILE A 141 -10.40 -5.27 27.81
CA ILE A 141 -11.35 -6.23 28.41
C ILE A 141 -11.57 -7.32 27.38
#